data_AF-A0A8T2P7F4-F1
#
_entry.id   AF-A0A8T2P7F4-F1
#
_cell.length_a   1.000
_cell.length_b   1.000
_cell.length_c   1.000
_cell.angle_alpha   90.00
_cell.angle_beta   90.00
_cell.angle_gamma   90.00
#
_symmetry.space_group_name_H-M   'P 1'
#
loop_
_entity.id
_entity.type
_entity.pdbx_description
1 polymer ?
#
loop_
_entity_poly.entity_id
_entity_poly.type
_entity_poly.pdbx_seq_one_letter_code
_entity_poly.pdbx_strand_id
1 'polypeptide(L)'
;MGWWLMDLLHPVVCLPRACLFWECCHTVCLDTGIDYRQRDMPAAGKLYYLTSEADVEADMDKLFDELAQKQNDITRPRILKVQGRKLRLSKTCGTLADCTFEELCDRPLGAGDYLELCRQFDTIFIRHIPQLTLKEINQARRFITLIDTLYDNKVRVVIMAQAPPDSLFLHDQQSLEDEGHRLLMDDLGLGKDAWKRFSIFTAEEEIFAFQRTVSRLTEMQTAKYWGERDKTIV
;
A
#
# COMPACT_ATOMS: atom_id res chain seq x y z
N MET A 1 56.25 9.34 -38.60
CA MET A 1 55.79 8.09 -39.27
C MET A 1 55.21 7.20 -38.18
N GLY A 2 53.91 6.95 -38.19
CA GLY A 2 53.38 5.76 -38.87
C GLY A 2 52.91 4.76 -37.81
N TRP A 3 51.82 5.03 -37.06
CA TRP A 3 50.42 4.75 -37.39
C TRP A 3 49.98 3.29 -37.13
N TRP A 4 48.71 3.16 -36.68
CA TRP A 4 47.80 2.01 -36.69
C TRP A 4 47.95 0.97 -35.56
N LEU A 5 46.93 0.34 -34.98
CA LEU A 5 45.47 0.52 -34.87
C LEU A 5 44.97 -0.72 -34.07
N MET A 6 44.00 -0.51 -33.17
CA MET A 6 42.79 -1.33 -32.97
C MET A 6 42.80 -2.87 -32.86
N ASP A 7 41.96 -3.31 -31.91
CA ASP A 7 40.84 -4.24 -32.10
C ASP A 7 40.91 -5.72 -31.66
N LEU A 8 39.95 -6.00 -30.75
CA LEU A 8 38.95 -7.07 -30.73
C LEU A 8 39.30 -8.53 -30.39
N LEU A 9 38.38 -9.06 -29.55
CA LEU A 9 37.68 -10.35 -29.62
C LEU A 9 38.17 -11.56 -28.77
N HIS A 10 37.32 -11.90 -27.79
CA HIS A 10 36.77 -13.21 -27.38
C HIS A 10 37.16 -14.48 -28.19
N PRO A 11 37.07 -15.73 -27.64
CA PRO A 11 35.99 -16.17 -26.74
C PRO A 11 36.37 -17.15 -25.61
N VAL A 12 35.70 -17.03 -24.46
CA VAL A 12 35.51 -18.15 -23.51
C VAL A 12 34.18 -18.79 -23.85
N VAL A 13 34.22 -20.09 -24.16
CA VAL A 13 33.08 -20.90 -24.61
C VAL A 13 32.12 -21.19 -23.45
N CYS A 14 30.86 -20.81 -23.65
CA CYS A 14 29.69 -21.14 -22.82
C CYS A 14 29.37 -22.65 -22.82
N LEU A 15 29.10 -23.22 -21.64
CA LEU A 15 28.28 -24.43 -21.49
C LEU A 15 26.82 -24.01 -21.27
N PRO A 16 25.86 -24.46 -22.12
CA PRO A 16 24.50 -23.92 -22.11
C PRO A 16 23.53 -24.88 -21.42
N ARG A 17 23.26 -24.73 -20.11
CA ARG A 17 22.05 -25.32 -19.49
C ARG A 17 21.71 -24.82 -18.07
N ALA A 18 21.62 -23.52 -17.82
CA ALA A 18 20.88 -22.96 -16.66
C ALA A 18 20.76 -21.41 -16.64
N CYS A 19 20.99 -20.70 -17.75
CA CYS A 19 20.91 -19.23 -17.80
C CYS A 19 19.73 -18.74 -18.64
N LEU A 20 18.52 -19.20 -18.35
CA LEU A 20 17.29 -18.64 -18.90
C LEU A 20 16.39 -18.19 -17.76
N PHE A 21 16.72 -17.07 -17.11
CA PHE A 21 15.70 -16.29 -16.39
C PHE A 21 16.03 -14.82 -16.12
N TRP A 22 17.29 -14.37 -16.28
CA TRP A 22 17.71 -13.06 -15.75
C TRP A 22 18.26 -12.06 -16.78
N GLU A 23 17.65 -11.96 -17.97
CA GLU A 23 18.13 -11.01 -19.01
C GLU A 23 17.16 -9.87 -19.40
N CYS A 24 16.21 -9.49 -18.54
CA CYS A 24 15.39 -8.28 -18.79
C CYS A 24 15.11 -7.42 -17.54
N CYS A 25 16.00 -7.40 -16.56
CA CYS A 25 15.90 -6.41 -15.47
C CYS A 25 17.11 -5.48 -15.51
N HIS A 26 16.98 -4.42 -16.31
CA HIS A 26 17.79 -3.23 -16.12
C HIS A 26 17.32 -2.60 -14.81
N THR A 27 18.07 -2.81 -13.73
CA THR A 27 17.84 -2.14 -12.45
C THR A 27 18.13 -0.66 -12.66
N VAL A 28 17.07 0.10 -12.93
CA VAL A 28 17.12 1.56 -12.88
C VAL A 28 17.11 1.93 -11.40
N CYS A 29 18.26 2.37 -10.89
CA CYS A 29 18.30 3.07 -9.61
C CYS A 29 17.49 4.36 -9.76
N LEU A 30 16.29 4.40 -9.20
CA LEU A 30 15.60 5.65 -8.92
C LEU A 30 16.36 6.31 -7.77
N ASP A 31 17.33 7.16 -8.12
CA ASP A 31 17.79 8.23 -7.25
C ASP A 31 16.54 8.88 -6.64
N THR A 32 16.51 9.03 -5.32
CA THR A 32 15.49 9.79 -4.59
C THR A 32 15.65 11.27 -4.93
N GLY A 33 15.30 11.61 -6.16
CA GLY A 33 15.11 12.93 -6.73
C GLY A 33 13.62 13.13 -6.90
N ILE A 34 12.94 13.27 -5.77
CA ILE A 34 11.55 13.71 -5.73
C ILE A 34 11.47 15.06 -6.47
N ASP A 35 10.91 15.03 -7.68
CA ASP A 35 10.39 16.22 -8.37
C ASP A 35 8.99 15.88 -8.89
N TYR A 36 8.01 16.11 -8.00
CA TYR A 36 6.57 15.95 -8.19
C TYR A 36 5.96 17.07 -9.04
N ARG A 37 6.50 17.34 -10.24
CA ARG A 37 5.96 18.40 -11.11
C ARG A 37 4.58 18.04 -11.61
N GLN A 38 3.59 18.43 -10.82
CA GLN A 38 2.36 19.10 -11.22
C GLN A 38 1.76 18.65 -12.56
N ARG A 39 0.52 18.12 -12.45
CA ARG A 39 -0.46 17.73 -13.48
C ARG A 39 -0.47 16.21 -13.64
N ASP A 40 -1.47 15.50 -13.15
CA ASP A 40 -2.89 15.83 -13.25
C ASP A 40 -3.56 15.84 -11.87
N MET A 41 -3.95 17.03 -11.42
CA MET A 41 -4.89 17.16 -10.32
C MET A 41 -6.15 16.39 -10.72
N PRO A 42 -6.63 15.41 -9.92
CA PRO A 42 -7.94 14.82 -10.12
C PRO A 42 -8.95 15.95 -10.30
N ALA A 43 -9.97 15.76 -11.13
CA ALA A 43 -11.13 16.65 -11.14
C ALA A 43 -11.78 16.78 -9.73
N ALA A 44 -11.36 15.93 -8.77
CA ALA A 44 -11.76 15.86 -7.37
C ALA A 44 -10.75 16.47 -6.35
N GLY A 45 -9.65 17.12 -6.77
CA GLY A 45 -8.72 17.79 -5.84
C GLY A 45 -7.67 16.86 -5.21
N LYS A 46 -7.15 17.24 -4.02
CA LYS A 46 -6.14 16.47 -3.27
C LYS A 46 -6.79 15.22 -2.66
N LEU A 47 -6.22 14.04 -2.90
CA LEU A 47 -6.82 12.75 -2.46
C LEU A 47 -6.01 12.04 -1.36
N TYR A 48 -4.79 12.51 -1.12
CA TYR A 48 -3.94 12.05 -0.03
C TYR A 48 -3.62 13.23 0.88
N TYR A 49 -3.93 13.09 2.16
CA TYR A 49 -3.77 14.13 3.16
C TYR A 49 -2.84 13.67 4.27
N LEU A 50 -2.07 14.62 4.81
CA LEU A 50 -1.22 14.39 5.96
C LEU A 50 -1.93 14.91 7.20
N THR A 51 -2.01 14.11 8.28
CA THR A 51 -2.64 14.55 9.55
C THR A 51 -1.91 15.74 10.18
N SER A 52 -0.68 16.05 9.74
CA SER A 52 0.08 17.22 10.17
C SER A 52 -0.43 18.54 9.58
N GLU A 53 -1.22 18.48 8.52
CA GLU A 53 -1.79 19.67 7.89
C GLU A 53 -3.03 20.15 8.67
N ALA A 54 -3.28 21.45 8.66
CA ALA A 54 -4.46 22.04 9.31
C ALA A 54 -5.72 21.76 8.50
N ASP A 55 -6.87 21.65 9.19
CA ASP A 55 -8.22 21.56 8.61
C ASP A 55 -8.49 20.35 7.68
N VAL A 56 -7.63 19.35 7.69
CA VAL A 56 -7.75 18.16 6.83
C VAL A 56 -9.07 17.41 7.07
N GLU A 57 -9.49 17.27 8.32
CA GLU A 57 -10.77 16.63 8.65
C GLU A 57 -11.94 17.34 7.99
N ALA A 58 -11.93 18.68 8.05
CA ALA A 58 -12.98 19.50 7.46
C ALA A 58 -12.96 19.41 5.93
N ASP A 59 -11.78 19.33 5.31
CA ASP A 59 -11.67 19.18 3.87
C ASP A 59 -12.11 17.79 3.39
N MET A 60 -11.79 16.73 4.12
CA MET A 60 -12.30 15.39 3.84
C MET A 60 -13.81 15.28 4.06
N ASP A 61 -14.34 15.93 5.09
CA ASP A 61 -15.78 16.00 5.34
C ASP A 61 -16.50 16.73 4.21
N LYS A 62 -15.99 17.87 3.74
CA LYS A 62 -16.53 18.57 2.56
C LYS A 62 -16.53 17.67 1.33
N LEU A 63 -15.40 16.99 1.05
CA LEU A 63 -15.29 16.09 -0.10
C LEU A 63 -16.29 14.93 0.01
N PHE A 64 -16.45 14.36 1.21
CA PHE A 64 -17.44 13.31 1.46
C PHE A 64 -18.86 13.82 1.21
N ASP A 65 -19.20 14.99 1.74
CA ASP A 65 -20.54 15.59 1.61
C ASP A 65 -20.86 15.94 0.15
N GLU A 66 -19.90 16.46 -0.61
CA GLU A 66 -20.04 16.73 -2.04
C GLU A 66 -20.32 15.45 -2.85
N LEU A 67 -19.61 14.37 -2.55
CA LEU A 67 -19.84 13.07 -3.20
C LEU A 67 -21.17 12.45 -2.75
N ALA A 68 -21.52 12.56 -1.46
CA ALA A 68 -22.76 12.06 -0.90
C ALA A 68 -23.99 12.76 -1.51
N GLN A 69 -23.93 14.09 -1.69
CA GLN A 69 -24.98 14.87 -2.35
C GLN A 69 -25.23 14.41 -3.79
N LYS A 70 -24.18 14.03 -4.53
CA LYS A 70 -24.34 13.49 -5.90
C LYS A 70 -25.08 12.15 -5.93
N GLN A 71 -24.94 11.33 -4.88
CA GLN A 71 -25.61 10.04 -4.78
C GLN A 71 -27.03 10.13 -4.24
N ASN A 72 -27.40 11.25 -3.61
CA ASN A 72 -28.73 11.52 -3.06
C ASN A 72 -29.24 10.41 -2.12
N ASP A 73 -28.33 9.85 -1.31
CA ASP A 73 -28.64 8.85 -0.28
C ASP A 73 -28.36 9.42 1.13
N ILE A 74 -28.89 8.75 2.15
CA ILE A 74 -28.76 9.15 3.55
C ILE A 74 -27.51 8.50 4.16
N THR A 75 -26.73 9.29 4.88
CA THR A 75 -25.60 8.77 5.65
C THR A 75 -26.09 7.91 6.81
N ARG A 76 -25.67 6.64 6.85
CA ARG A 76 -26.04 5.68 7.88
C ARG A 76 -24.90 4.72 8.21
N PRO A 77 -24.82 4.19 9.44
CA PRO A 77 -23.93 3.09 9.75
C PRO A 77 -24.39 1.83 9.02
N ARG A 78 -23.44 1.04 8.52
CA ARG A 78 -23.73 -0.21 7.81
C ARG A 78 -22.92 -1.35 8.39
N ILE A 79 -23.55 -2.52 8.50
CA ILE A 79 -22.90 -3.74 8.96
C ILE A 79 -22.84 -4.72 7.79
N LEU A 80 -21.63 -4.99 7.31
CA LEU A 80 -21.38 -6.03 6.33
C LEU A 80 -21.17 -7.36 7.07
N LYS A 81 -21.85 -8.42 6.60
CA LYS A 81 -21.69 -9.78 7.13
C LYS A 81 -20.92 -10.59 6.12
N VAL A 82 -19.70 -10.99 6.48
CA VAL A 82 -18.82 -11.77 5.59
C VAL A 82 -18.35 -13.00 6.35
N GLN A 83 -18.66 -14.18 5.84
CA GLN A 83 -18.22 -15.48 6.39
C GLN A 83 -18.37 -15.59 7.93
N GLY A 84 -19.48 -15.09 8.48
CA GLY A 84 -19.77 -15.13 9.92
C GLY A 84 -19.19 -13.97 10.75
N ARG A 85 -18.34 -13.11 10.17
CA ARG A 85 -17.81 -11.89 10.78
C ARG A 85 -18.72 -10.70 10.46
N LYS A 86 -18.73 -9.70 11.34
CA LYS A 86 -19.51 -8.47 11.19
C LYS A 86 -18.56 -7.28 11.11
N LEU A 87 -18.40 -6.72 9.92
CA LEU A 87 -17.68 -5.46 9.72
C LEU A 87 -18.66 -4.32 9.90
N ARG A 88 -18.49 -3.55 10.97
CA ARG A 88 -19.28 -2.34 11.24
C ARG A 88 -18.53 -1.14 10.69
N LEU A 89 -19.20 -0.39 9.81
CA LEU A 89 -18.73 0.87 9.26
C LEU A 89 -19.57 1.99 9.84
N SER A 90 -18.91 2.98 10.43
CA SER A 90 -19.59 4.04 11.17
C SER A 90 -20.35 5.02 10.27
N LYS A 91 -19.78 5.36 9.10
CA LYS A 91 -20.36 6.35 8.17
C LYS A 91 -20.35 5.81 6.74
N THR A 92 -21.53 5.57 6.18
CA THR A 92 -21.69 5.13 4.78
C THR A 92 -22.82 5.86 4.10
N CYS A 93 -22.71 6.14 2.82
CA CYS A 93 -23.73 6.83 2.02
C CYS A 93 -23.73 6.21 0.61
N GLY A 94 -24.81 5.53 0.21
CA GLY A 94 -24.87 4.86 -1.10
C GLY A 94 -23.69 3.90 -1.33
N THR A 95 -22.81 4.27 -2.27
CA THR A 95 -21.57 3.55 -2.62
C THR A 95 -20.30 4.20 -2.05
N LEU A 96 -20.44 5.14 -1.11
CA LEU A 96 -19.37 5.74 -0.34
C LEU A 96 -19.26 5.10 1.05
N ALA A 97 -18.05 4.84 1.49
CA ALA A 97 -17.76 4.45 2.86
C ALA A 97 -16.68 5.37 3.46
N ASP A 98 -16.89 5.78 4.71
CA ASP A 98 -15.94 6.56 5.49
C ASP A 98 -15.61 5.79 6.77
N CYS A 99 -14.34 5.39 6.85
CA CYS A 99 -13.83 4.41 7.78
C CYS A 99 -12.51 4.91 8.39
N THR A 100 -12.24 4.50 9.62
CA THR A 100 -10.92 4.72 10.23
C THR A 100 -10.01 3.52 10.00
N PHE A 101 -8.70 3.75 10.09
CA PHE A 101 -7.71 2.68 10.03
C PHE A 101 -7.98 1.58 11.06
N GLU A 102 -8.38 1.94 12.28
CA GLU A 102 -8.70 1.00 13.35
C GLU A 102 -9.86 0.05 12.99
N GLU A 103 -10.92 0.56 12.35
CA GLU A 103 -12.07 -0.24 11.96
C GLU A 103 -11.72 -1.34 10.94
N LEU A 104 -10.74 -1.06 10.09
CA LEU A 104 -10.32 -1.94 8.98
C LEU A 104 -9.15 -2.85 9.38
N CYS A 105 -8.10 -2.28 9.99
CA CYS A 105 -6.83 -2.97 10.18
C CYS A 105 -6.63 -3.50 11.60
N ASP A 106 -7.28 -2.96 12.63
CA ASP A 106 -7.10 -3.47 14.01
C ASP A 106 -7.94 -4.74 14.26
N ARG A 107 -9.04 -4.89 13.53
CA ARG A 107 -9.88 -6.10 13.54
C ARG A 107 -9.28 -7.23 12.69
N PRO A 108 -9.52 -8.51 13.04
CA PRO A 108 -9.04 -9.66 12.28
C PRO A 108 -9.85 -9.86 10.97
N LEU A 109 -9.80 -8.87 10.08
CA LEU A 109 -10.35 -8.92 8.74
C LEU A 109 -9.36 -9.61 7.79
N GLY A 110 -9.89 -10.30 6.79
CA GLY A 110 -9.11 -10.93 5.72
C GLY A 110 -9.51 -10.41 4.35
N ALA A 111 -8.85 -10.93 3.30
CA ALA A 111 -9.10 -10.54 1.91
C ALA A 111 -10.58 -10.67 1.49
N GLY A 112 -11.29 -11.68 2.00
CA GLY A 112 -12.72 -11.85 1.71
C GLY A 112 -13.60 -10.73 2.27
N ASP A 113 -13.24 -10.16 3.43
CA ASP A 113 -13.95 -9.03 4.04
C ASP A 113 -13.76 -7.76 3.19
N TYR A 114 -12.53 -7.52 2.72
CA TYR A 114 -12.22 -6.39 1.84
C TYR A 114 -12.83 -6.54 0.45
N LEU A 115 -12.93 -7.75 -0.08
CA LEU A 115 -13.60 -7.97 -1.37
C LEU A 115 -15.08 -7.60 -1.30
N GLU A 116 -15.76 -7.90 -0.19
CA GLU A 116 -17.15 -7.49 0.00
C GLU A 116 -17.27 -5.97 0.13
N LEU A 117 -16.31 -5.30 0.77
CA LEU A 117 -16.21 -3.85 0.80
C LEU A 117 -16.15 -3.28 -0.63
N CYS A 118 -15.29 -3.84 -1.50
CA CYS A 118 -15.14 -3.43 -2.90
C CYS A 118 -16.39 -3.65 -3.77
N ARG A 119 -17.25 -4.60 -3.39
CA ARG A 119 -18.52 -4.88 -4.09
C ARG A 119 -19.62 -3.90 -3.70
N GLN A 120 -19.60 -3.43 -2.46
CA GLN A 120 -20.62 -2.56 -1.90
C GLN A 120 -20.31 -1.07 -2.14
N PHE A 121 -19.02 -0.73 -2.23
CA PHE A 121 -18.53 0.64 -2.27
C PHE A 121 -17.59 0.88 -3.44
N ASP A 122 -17.77 2.03 -4.10
CA ASP A 122 -16.95 2.50 -5.22
C ASP A 122 -15.89 3.50 -4.80
N THR A 123 -16.12 4.19 -3.68
CA THR A 123 -15.16 5.14 -3.10
C THR A 123 -15.10 4.93 -1.60
N ILE A 124 -13.89 4.80 -1.07
CA ILE A 124 -13.65 4.57 0.35
C ILE A 124 -12.69 5.63 0.88
N PHE A 125 -13.09 6.25 1.97
CA PHE A 125 -12.29 7.18 2.75
C PHE A 125 -11.66 6.39 3.91
N ILE A 126 -10.35 6.49 4.06
CA ILE A 126 -9.59 5.86 5.14
C ILE A 126 -8.90 6.96 5.95
N ARG A 127 -9.37 7.16 7.18
CA ARG A 127 -8.87 8.20 8.09
C ARG A 127 -7.88 7.66 9.12
N HIS A 128 -7.03 8.57 9.61
CA HIS A 128 -6.09 8.34 10.71
C HIS A 128 -5.19 7.12 10.52
N ILE A 129 -4.58 6.96 9.34
CA ILE A 129 -3.58 5.92 9.15
C ILE A 129 -2.32 6.30 9.94
N PRO A 130 -1.94 5.53 10.97
CA PRO A 130 -0.72 5.80 11.72
C PRO A 130 0.51 5.49 10.87
N GLN A 131 1.67 5.96 11.31
CA GLN A 131 2.92 5.48 10.74
C GLN A 131 3.16 4.02 11.17
N LEU A 132 3.20 3.11 10.20
CA LEU A 132 3.23 1.67 10.44
C LEU A 132 4.65 1.24 10.79
N THR A 133 4.83 0.76 12.03
CA THR A 133 6.10 0.27 12.56
C THR A 133 6.11 -1.26 12.70
N LEU A 134 7.27 -1.86 12.98
CA LEU A 134 7.40 -3.31 13.21
C LEU A 134 6.49 -3.85 14.33
N LYS A 135 6.12 -3.03 15.31
CA LYS A 135 5.17 -3.40 16.37
C LYS A 135 3.78 -3.70 15.84
N GLU A 136 3.43 -3.12 14.70
CA GLU A 136 2.11 -3.18 14.07
C GLU A 136 2.17 -3.96 12.74
N ILE A 137 3.09 -4.92 12.63
CA ILE A 137 3.30 -5.72 11.42
C ILE A 137 2.03 -6.42 10.93
N ASN A 138 1.16 -6.84 11.86
CA ASN A 138 -0.11 -7.47 11.53
C ASN A 138 -1.08 -6.46 10.89
N GLN A 139 -1.16 -5.25 11.43
CA GLN A 139 -1.97 -4.17 10.86
C GLN A 139 -1.40 -3.73 9.51
N ALA A 140 -0.06 -3.65 9.38
CA ALA A 140 0.61 -3.33 8.12
C ALA A 140 0.30 -4.35 7.01
N ARG A 141 0.40 -5.66 7.30
CA ARG A 141 0.03 -6.72 6.35
C ARG A 141 -1.44 -6.68 5.96
N ARG A 142 -2.33 -6.39 6.91
CA ARG A 142 -3.76 -6.19 6.63
C ARG A 142 -4.01 -4.98 5.74
N PHE A 143 -3.27 -3.90 5.97
CA PHE A 143 -3.35 -2.70 5.15
C PHE A 143 -2.84 -2.93 3.72
N ILE A 144 -1.71 -3.63 3.53
CA ILE A 144 -1.25 -4.08 2.21
C ILE A 144 -2.36 -4.87 1.51
N THR A 145 -2.94 -5.86 2.20
CA THR A 145 -4.01 -6.70 1.64
C THR A 145 -5.25 -5.88 1.27
N LEU A 146 -5.60 -4.90 2.10
CA LEU A 146 -6.71 -3.96 1.83
C LEU A 146 -6.44 -3.17 0.55
N ILE A 147 -5.30 -2.47 0.46
CA ILE A 147 -4.96 -1.66 -0.72
C ILE A 147 -4.86 -2.52 -1.97
N ASP A 148 -4.26 -3.71 -1.87
CA ASP A 148 -4.17 -4.66 -2.98
C ASP A 148 -5.57 -5.04 -3.48
N THR A 149 -6.49 -5.37 -2.58
CA THR A 149 -7.87 -5.73 -2.94
C THR A 149 -8.64 -4.55 -3.55
N LEU A 150 -8.44 -3.34 -3.02
CA LEU A 150 -9.06 -2.12 -3.55
C LEU A 150 -8.54 -1.78 -4.95
N TYR A 151 -7.23 -1.88 -5.13
CA TYR A 151 -6.57 -1.61 -6.40
C TYR A 151 -7.01 -2.59 -7.49
N ASP A 152 -7.04 -3.89 -7.19
CA ASP A 152 -7.42 -4.95 -8.12
C ASP A 152 -8.89 -4.81 -8.55
N ASN A 153 -9.75 -4.35 -7.63
CA ASN A 153 -11.15 -4.07 -7.93
C ASN A 153 -11.36 -2.68 -8.52
N LYS A 154 -10.34 -1.84 -8.70
CA LYS A 154 -10.45 -0.46 -9.22
C LYS A 154 -11.22 0.53 -8.33
N VAL A 155 -11.30 0.27 -7.03
CA VAL A 155 -12.03 1.11 -6.08
C VAL A 155 -11.27 2.40 -5.78
N ARG A 156 -11.96 3.53 -5.71
CA ARG A 156 -11.36 4.83 -5.42
C ARG A 156 -11.07 4.96 -3.94
N VAL A 157 -9.94 5.58 -3.61
CA VAL A 157 -9.52 5.77 -2.21
C VAL A 157 -9.15 7.23 -1.95
N VAL A 158 -9.57 7.72 -0.79
CA VAL A 158 -9.13 8.99 -0.21
C VAL A 158 -8.48 8.66 1.12
N ILE A 159 -7.25 9.12 1.33
CA ILE A 159 -6.43 8.70 2.47
C ILE A 159 -6.03 9.90 3.29
N MET A 160 -6.11 9.75 4.61
CA MET A 160 -5.45 10.61 5.57
C MET A 160 -4.48 9.78 6.42
N ALA A 161 -3.21 10.16 6.40
CA ALA A 161 -2.14 9.43 7.08
C ALA A 161 -1.18 10.35 7.84
N GLN A 162 -0.47 9.82 8.83
CA GLN A 162 0.53 10.58 9.60
C GLN A 162 1.81 10.88 8.83
N ALA A 163 2.12 10.10 7.79
CA ALA A 163 3.34 10.19 7.02
C ALA A 163 3.02 10.08 5.51
N PRO A 164 3.85 10.65 4.62
CA PRO A 164 3.68 10.48 3.18
C PRO A 164 3.86 9.01 2.77
N PRO A 165 3.33 8.60 1.60
CA PRO A 165 3.33 7.19 1.15
C PRO A 165 4.71 6.53 1.24
N ASP A 166 5.78 7.24 0.87
CA ASP A 166 7.15 6.75 0.86
C ASP A 166 7.71 6.43 2.25
N SER A 167 7.17 7.05 3.30
CA SER A 167 7.63 6.88 4.69
C SER A 167 6.54 6.33 5.63
N LEU A 168 5.42 5.88 5.07
CA LEU A 168 4.30 5.34 5.81
C LEU A 168 4.67 4.06 6.55
N PHE A 169 5.60 3.28 5.98
CA PHE A 169 6.13 2.06 6.58
C PHE A 169 7.56 2.30 7.06
N LEU A 170 7.78 2.20 8.37
CA LEU A 170 9.11 2.28 8.96
C LEU A 170 9.71 0.88 9.05
N HIS A 171 10.76 0.65 8.27
CA HIS A 171 11.59 -0.54 8.36
C HIS A 171 12.80 -0.24 9.24
N ASP A 172 12.63 -0.37 10.56
CA ASP A 172 13.77 -0.23 11.46
C ASP A 172 14.62 -1.50 11.42
N GLN A 173 15.73 -1.46 10.69
CA GLN A 173 16.71 -2.54 10.69
C GLN A 173 17.48 -2.64 12.03
N GLN A 174 17.33 -1.68 12.96
CA GLN A 174 18.21 -1.54 14.12
C GLN A 174 17.62 -2.06 15.46
N SER A 175 16.32 -2.36 15.57
CA SER A 175 15.70 -2.80 16.85
C SER A 175 15.71 -4.31 17.12
N LEU A 176 16.48 -5.11 16.37
CA LEU A 176 16.69 -6.54 16.69
C LEU A 176 17.73 -6.78 17.81
N GLU A 177 18.23 -5.72 18.45
CA GLU A 177 19.19 -5.82 19.57
C GLU A 177 18.56 -5.70 20.97
N ASP A 178 17.23 -5.61 21.11
CA ASP A 178 16.62 -5.53 22.44
C ASP A 178 16.54 -6.92 23.12
N GLU A 179 17.28 -7.03 24.23
CA GLU A 179 17.65 -8.22 25.02
C GLU A 179 16.50 -9.17 25.44
N GLY A 180 15.24 -8.74 25.34
CA GLY A 180 14.07 -9.53 25.74
C GLY A 180 13.81 -10.76 24.87
N HIS A 181 14.18 -10.73 23.59
CA HIS A 181 13.93 -11.85 22.68
C HIS A 181 14.97 -12.96 22.80
N ARG A 182 16.17 -12.68 23.34
CA ARG A 182 17.26 -13.67 23.44
C ARG A 182 16.95 -14.80 24.42
N LEU A 183 16.10 -14.54 25.43
CA LEU A 183 15.64 -15.53 26.41
C LEU A 183 14.65 -16.53 25.81
N LEU A 184 13.80 -16.12 24.87
CA LEU A 184 12.87 -17.02 24.17
C LEU A 184 13.56 -17.86 23.08
N MET A 185 14.72 -17.41 22.60
CA MET A 185 15.50 -18.09 21.54
C MET A 185 16.20 -19.35 22.04
N ASP A 186 16.62 -19.36 23.30
CA ASP A 186 17.30 -20.49 23.92
C ASP A 186 16.33 -21.66 24.18
N ASP A 187 15.11 -21.34 24.65
CA ASP A 187 14.05 -22.32 24.96
C ASP A 187 13.50 -23.04 23.71
N LEU A 188 13.52 -22.38 22.55
CA LEU A 188 13.09 -22.97 21.26
C LEU A 188 14.25 -23.62 20.48
N GLY A 189 15.49 -23.49 20.96
CA GLY A 189 16.68 -24.03 20.28
C GLY A 189 16.95 -23.42 18.89
N LEU A 190 16.36 -22.27 18.57
CA LEU A 190 16.52 -21.61 17.28
C LEU A 190 17.82 -20.78 17.30
N GLY A 191 18.83 -21.26 16.58
CA GLY A 191 20.07 -20.50 16.39
C GLY A 191 19.78 -19.12 15.80
N LYS A 192 20.55 -18.10 16.24
CA LYS A 192 20.43 -16.70 15.78
C LYS A 192 20.38 -16.56 14.25
N ASP A 193 21.01 -17.48 13.53
CA ASP A 193 21.07 -17.52 12.07
C ASP A 193 19.73 -17.94 11.42
N ALA A 194 18.94 -18.80 12.06
CA ALA A 194 17.64 -19.21 11.55
C ALA A 194 16.64 -18.05 11.67
N TRP A 195 16.58 -17.38 12.84
CA TRP A 195 15.72 -16.21 13.01
C TRP A 195 16.16 -15.05 12.13
N LYS A 196 17.47 -14.75 12.05
CA LYS A 196 17.98 -13.73 11.13
C LYS A 196 17.61 -14.06 9.68
N ARG A 197 17.66 -15.33 9.26
CA ARG A 197 17.17 -15.77 7.94
C ARG A 197 15.66 -15.61 7.79
N PHE A 198 14.85 -15.93 8.79
CA PHE A 198 13.40 -15.69 8.75
C PHE A 198 13.09 -14.20 8.70
N SER A 199 13.69 -13.37 9.55
CA SER A 199 13.55 -11.92 9.53
C SER A 199 14.04 -11.30 8.22
N ILE A 200 15.13 -11.79 7.63
CA ILE A 200 15.62 -11.33 6.31
C ILE A 200 14.66 -11.74 5.20
N PHE A 201 14.20 -13.00 5.17
CA PHE A 201 13.28 -13.51 4.15
C PHE A 201 11.92 -12.83 4.24
N THR A 202 11.41 -12.62 5.46
CA THR A 202 10.15 -11.89 5.69
C THR A 202 10.31 -10.40 5.41
N ALA A 203 11.48 -9.81 5.70
CA ALA A 203 11.75 -8.39 5.43
C ALA A 203 11.82 -8.10 3.93
N GLU A 204 12.48 -8.94 3.12
CA GLU A 204 12.58 -8.72 1.67
C GLU A 204 11.21 -8.82 0.99
N GLU A 205 10.41 -9.82 1.34
CA GLU A 205 9.04 -9.97 0.82
C GLU A 205 8.13 -8.82 1.26
N GLU A 206 8.25 -8.38 2.51
CA GLU A 206 7.50 -7.24 3.04
C GLU A 206 7.92 -5.92 2.41
N ILE A 207 9.21 -5.66 2.24
CA ILE A 207 9.74 -4.48 1.54
C ILE A 207 9.20 -4.43 0.12
N PHE A 208 9.24 -5.55 -0.60
CA PHE A 208 8.68 -5.62 -1.94
C PHE A 208 7.16 -5.38 -1.93
N ALA A 209 6.45 -5.91 -0.94
CA ALA A 209 5.03 -5.65 -0.77
C ALA A 209 4.73 -4.18 -0.46
N PHE A 210 5.51 -3.53 0.41
CA PHE A 210 5.38 -2.12 0.72
C PHE A 210 5.63 -1.24 -0.50
N GLN A 211 6.72 -1.45 -1.23
CA GLN A 211 7.02 -0.69 -2.45
C GLN A 211 5.92 -0.81 -3.48
N ARG A 212 5.37 -2.03 -3.65
CA ARG A 212 4.23 -2.27 -4.53
C ARG A 212 2.98 -1.52 -4.06
N THR A 213 2.68 -1.56 -2.76
CA THR A 213 1.55 -0.83 -2.17
C THR A 213 1.70 0.68 -2.38
N VAL A 214 2.89 1.25 -2.17
CA VAL A 214 3.15 2.68 -2.41
C VAL A 214 2.93 3.04 -3.88
N SER A 215 3.46 2.23 -4.81
CA SER A 215 3.23 2.46 -6.24
C SER A 215 1.75 2.41 -6.60
N ARG A 216 0.99 1.44 -6.06
CA ARG A 216 -0.47 1.31 -6.26
C ARG A 216 -1.20 2.51 -5.69
N LEU A 217 -0.86 2.94 -4.47
CA LEU A 217 -1.46 4.11 -3.83
C LEU A 217 -1.26 5.37 -4.68
N THR A 218 -0.04 5.60 -5.16
CA THR A 218 0.29 6.74 -6.02
C THR A 218 -0.51 6.71 -7.31
N GLU A 219 -0.66 5.55 -7.95
CA GLU A 219 -1.50 5.40 -9.14
C GLU A 219 -2.98 5.69 -8.86
N MET A 220 -3.50 5.21 -7.72
CA MET A 220 -4.89 5.46 -7.29
C MET A 220 -5.17 6.95 -7.01
N GLN A 221 -4.14 7.77 -6.76
CA GLN A 221 -4.29 9.22 -6.61
C GLN A 221 -4.41 9.95 -7.96
N THR A 222 -4.24 9.27 -9.10
CA THR A 222 -4.28 9.94 -10.41
C THR A 222 -5.70 10.19 -10.90
N ALA A 223 -5.91 11.31 -11.60
CA ALA A 223 -7.18 11.65 -12.24
C ALA A 223 -7.68 10.56 -13.18
N LYS A 224 -6.75 9.93 -13.91
CA LYS A 224 -7.03 8.85 -14.86
C LYS A 224 -7.67 7.66 -14.16
N TYR A 225 -7.13 7.22 -13.03
CA TYR A 225 -7.65 6.09 -12.26
C TYR A 225 -9.09 6.34 -11.80
N TRP A 226 -9.36 7.55 -11.31
CA TRP A 226 -10.71 7.93 -10.91
C TRP A 226 -11.69 7.90 -12.10
N GLY A 227 -11.28 8.31 -13.30
CA GLY A 227 -12.13 8.25 -14.50
C GLY A 227 -12.42 6.84 -15.04
N GLU A 228 -11.70 5.80 -14.61
CA GLU A 228 -11.88 4.42 -15.11
C GLU A 228 -13.13 3.73 -14.55
N ARG A 229 -13.44 3.94 -13.26
CA ARG A 229 -14.58 3.25 -12.61
C ARG A 229 -15.96 3.82 -12.95
N ASP A 230 -16.07 5.09 -13.37
CA ASP A 230 -17.35 5.66 -13.83
C ASP A 230 -17.87 4.96 -15.10
N LYS A 231 -16.98 4.31 -15.87
CA LYS A 231 -17.33 3.67 -17.15
C LYS A 231 -17.93 2.28 -17.00
N THR A 232 -17.89 1.69 -15.81
CA THR A 232 -18.42 0.33 -15.58
C THR A 232 -19.92 0.35 -15.23
N ILE A 233 -20.48 1.54 -14.97
CA ILE A 233 -21.92 1.74 -14.76
C ILE A 233 -22.50 2.33 -16.07
N VAL A 234 -22.52 1.53 -17.14
CA VAL A 234 -23.32 1.79 -18.35
C VAL A 234 -23.97 0.50 -18.80
#